data_AF-A0A6I5NUE2-F1
#
_entry.id   AF-A0A6I5NUE2-F1
#
_cell.length_a   1.000
_cell.length_b   1.000
_cell.length_c   1.000
_cell.angle_alpha   90.00
_cell.angle_beta   90.00
_cell.angle_gamma   90.00
#
_symmetry.space_group_name_H-M   'P 1'
#
loop_
_entity.id
_entity.type
_entity.pdbx_description
1 polymer ?
#
loop_
_entity_poly.entity_id
_entity_poly.type
_entity_poly.pdbx_seq_one_letter_code
_entity_poly.pdbx_strand_id
1 'polypeptide(L)'
;MSLPPSRPHPPDASSSQFLLPPATPPITKRTVGSYLSYPLWKNLWQQAARHRYWVKGAAIAYGTLCCFLLGSFMAIAAASLWPPVAQLVTKLFQQLLLTSAPLLQTVIAEMTEKWQLNHRWWLFLISGVASLGVWCKVVGLTQQIIRSDGDLASHLIPTLRQRTTTGLVAIATAALTLLAAGVLLIALPESMQESAEVSVLGLIRQLLVQGLRWSLAASTIALSYGLLYRSSQKPSARSTPVLPGTVFATALWLVTSMLLKHHLETLTSHHWLFSAGSTLTLGLIGLYVCTLGLLLGGQYNKLVNRYFPQSRSAQSSSQGPPPSFESFTIPKRPYR
;
A
#
# COMPACT_ATOMS: atom_id res chain seq x y z
N MET A 1 -62.76 28.59 -15.83
CA MET A 1 -61.61 29.51 -15.87
C MET A 1 -60.81 29.30 -14.60
N SER A 2 -59.79 28.46 -14.67
CA SER A 2 -59.00 27.97 -13.54
C SER A 2 -57.64 28.68 -13.52
N LEU A 3 -57.34 29.35 -12.42
CA LEU A 3 -56.09 30.09 -12.19
C LEU A 3 -54.89 29.13 -12.08
N PRO A 4 -53.69 29.54 -12.57
CA PRO A 4 -52.49 28.73 -12.46
C PRO A 4 -51.89 28.77 -11.04
N PRO A 5 -51.19 27.69 -10.62
CA PRO A 5 -50.58 27.60 -9.29
C PRO A 5 -49.34 28.50 -9.17
N SER A 6 -49.24 29.14 -8.01
CA SER A 6 -48.14 30.01 -7.58
C SER A 6 -46.81 29.24 -7.46
N ARG A 7 -45.74 29.83 -8.02
CA ARG A 7 -44.37 29.30 -7.91
C ARG A 7 -43.85 29.46 -6.47
N PRO A 8 -43.12 28.46 -5.93
CA PRO A 8 -42.47 28.58 -4.63
C PRO A 8 -41.26 29.52 -4.69
N HIS A 9 -41.14 30.38 -3.67
CA HIS A 9 -39.99 31.27 -3.46
C HIS A 9 -38.71 30.47 -3.16
N PRO A 10 -37.54 30.91 -3.66
CA PRO A 10 -36.26 30.33 -3.28
C PRO A 10 -35.94 30.64 -1.81
N PRO A 11 -35.33 29.70 -1.06
CA PRO A 11 -34.93 29.94 0.32
C PRO A 11 -33.76 30.93 0.40
N ASP A 12 -33.86 31.84 1.37
CA ASP A 12 -32.89 32.90 1.64
C ASP A 12 -31.48 32.33 1.90
N ALA A 13 -30.53 32.77 1.07
CA ALA A 13 -29.11 32.49 1.19
C ALA A 13 -28.44 33.40 2.25
N SER A 14 -29.01 33.50 3.45
CA SER A 14 -28.43 34.25 4.56
C SER A 14 -28.13 33.30 5.73
N SER A 15 -26.93 33.44 6.30
CA SER A 15 -26.42 32.78 7.52
C SER A 15 -25.74 31.39 7.42
N SER A 16 -24.96 31.13 6.36
CA SER A 16 -23.81 30.23 6.51
C SER A 16 -22.68 30.96 7.25
N GLN A 17 -22.78 31.02 8.58
CA GLN A 17 -21.67 31.49 9.42
C GLN A 17 -20.44 30.62 9.12
N PHE A 18 -19.49 31.20 8.40
CA PHE A 18 -18.15 30.66 8.23
C PHE A 18 -17.52 30.58 9.63
N LEU A 19 -17.62 29.40 10.25
CA LEU A 19 -16.83 29.04 11.43
C LEU A 19 -15.36 29.14 11.03
N LEU A 20 -14.74 30.27 11.35
CA LEU A 20 -13.31 30.45 11.27
C LEU A 20 -12.66 29.31 12.07
N PRO A 21 -11.69 28.58 11.50
CA PRO A 21 -11.01 27.52 12.22
C PRO A 21 -10.35 28.11 13.48
N PRO A 22 -10.34 27.37 14.59
CA PRO A 22 -9.73 27.84 15.83
C PRO A 22 -8.27 28.23 15.59
N ALA A 23 -7.89 29.39 16.15
CA ALA A 23 -6.54 29.94 16.06
C ALA A 23 -5.50 28.86 16.38
N THR A 24 -4.56 28.64 15.46
CA THR A 24 -3.51 27.64 15.63
C THR A 24 -2.59 28.08 16.78
N PRO A 25 -2.32 27.21 17.76
CA PRO A 25 -1.44 27.54 18.88
C PRO A 25 0.00 27.82 18.40
N PRO A 26 0.77 28.64 19.16
CA PRO A 26 2.12 29.03 18.79
C PRO A 26 3.05 27.83 18.63
N ILE A 27 3.92 27.91 17.62
CA ILE A 27 4.85 26.84 17.21
C ILE A 27 5.94 26.68 18.28
N THR A 28 5.67 25.89 19.30
CA THR A 28 6.69 25.40 20.25
C THR A 28 7.64 24.40 19.57
N LYS A 29 8.93 24.47 19.93
CA LYS A 29 10.04 23.69 19.36
C LYS A 29 9.66 22.23 19.08
N ARG A 30 9.97 21.76 17.86
CA ARG A 30 9.72 20.40 17.38
C ARG A 30 10.47 19.37 18.24
N THR A 31 9.76 18.70 19.14
CA THR A 31 10.23 17.45 19.77
C THR A 31 9.53 16.27 19.11
N VAL A 32 10.22 15.14 18.95
CA VAL A 32 9.68 13.92 18.30
C VAL A 32 8.40 13.43 18.98
N GLY A 33 8.23 13.69 20.29
CA GLY A 33 7.00 13.39 21.04
C GLY A 33 5.76 14.16 20.55
N SER A 34 5.93 15.29 19.86
CA SER A 34 4.81 16.10 19.36
C SER A 34 4.00 15.40 18.27
N TYR A 35 4.58 14.40 17.58
CA TYR A 35 3.89 13.62 16.55
C TYR A 35 2.94 12.54 17.12
N LEU A 36 3.04 12.25 18.43
CA LEU A 36 2.22 11.27 19.15
C LEU A 36 1.11 11.91 20.00
N SER A 37 0.78 13.18 19.77
CA SER A 37 -0.26 13.86 20.55
C SER A 37 -1.63 13.15 20.45
N TYR A 38 -2.26 12.91 21.60
CA TYR A 38 -3.62 12.37 21.71
C TYR A 38 -4.66 13.01 20.76
N PRO A 39 -4.72 14.36 20.59
CA PRO A 39 -5.68 14.96 19.66
C PRO A 39 -5.47 14.52 18.20
N LEU A 40 -4.23 14.26 17.78
CA LEU A 40 -3.94 13.80 16.42
C LEU A 40 -4.49 12.38 16.21
N TRP A 41 -4.28 11.48 17.17
CA TRP A 41 -4.83 10.13 17.14
C TRP A 41 -6.35 10.09 17.14
N LYS A 42 -6.99 10.91 17.99
CA LYS A 42 -8.44 11.04 18.01
C LYS A 42 -8.98 11.49 16.65
N ASN A 43 -8.32 12.49 16.03
CA ASN A 43 -8.71 12.98 14.72
C ASN A 43 -8.47 11.97 13.59
N LEU A 44 -7.38 11.19 13.67
CA LEU A 44 -7.10 10.11 12.73
C LEU A 44 -8.22 9.06 12.75
N TRP A 45 -8.63 8.60 13.94
CA TRP A 45 -9.72 7.65 14.08
C TRP A 45 -11.06 8.19 13.60
N GLN A 46 -11.39 9.44 13.95
CA GLN A 46 -12.62 10.07 13.48
C GLN A 46 -12.65 10.25 11.96
N GLN A 47 -11.52 10.57 11.33
CA GLN A 47 -11.41 10.65 9.88
C GLN A 47 -11.49 9.27 9.24
N ALA A 48 -10.86 8.26 9.84
CA ALA A 48 -10.92 6.89 9.34
C ALA A 48 -12.35 6.34 9.34
N ALA A 49 -13.11 6.62 10.41
CA ALA A 49 -14.52 6.29 10.50
C ALA A 49 -15.35 7.04 9.45
N ARG A 50 -15.18 8.37 9.34
CA ARG A 50 -15.89 9.22 8.36
C ARG A 50 -15.66 8.77 6.93
N HIS A 51 -14.43 8.41 6.58
CA HIS A 51 -14.07 8.00 5.23
C HIS A 51 -14.25 6.50 4.95
N ARG A 52 -14.83 5.76 5.91
CA ARG A 52 -15.11 4.33 5.81
C ARG A 52 -13.88 3.50 5.43
N TYR A 53 -12.71 3.79 6.03
CA TYR A 53 -11.48 3.06 5.70
C TYR A 53 -11.55 1.58 6.02
N TRP A 54 -12.39 1.16 6.95
CA TRP A 54 -12.67 -0.24 7.21
C TRP A 54 -13.18 -0.96 5.95
N VAL A 55 -14.23 -0.42 5.32
CA VAL A 55 -14.81 -1.01 4.10
C VAL A 55 -13.82 -0.96 2.93
N LYS A 56 -13.13 0.17 2.77
CA LYS A 56 -12.14 0.35 1.71
C LYS A 56 -10.91 -0.55 1.89
N GLY A 57 -10.43 -0.69 3.11
CA GLY A 57 -9.32 -1.57 3.48
C GLY A 57 -9.66 -3.04 3.21
N ALA A 58 -10.89 -3.46 3.52
CA ALA A 58 -11.39 -4.79 3.19
C ALA A 58 -11.42 -5.04 1.67
N ALA A 59 -11.87 -4.07 0.87
CA ALA A 59 -11.86 -4.19 -0.59
C ALA A 59 -10.43 -4.32 -1.16
N ILE A 60 -9.47 -3.56 -0.64
CA ILE A 60 -8.05 -3.66 -1.02
C ILE A 60 -7.48 -5.03 -0.61
N ALA A 61 -7.80 -5.49 0.60
CA ALA A 61 -7.32 -6.78 1.11
C ALA A 61 -7.86 -7.96 0.27
N TYR A 62 -9.15 -7.93 -0.07
CA TYR A 62 -9.76 -8.94 -0.94
C TYR A 62 -9.13 -8.91 -2.35
N GLY A 63 -8.97 -7.74 -2.95
CA GLY A 63 -8.30 -7.62 -4.24
C GLY A 63 -6.85 -8.11 -4.22
N THR A 64 -6.14 -7.86 -3.12
CA THR A 64 -4.77 -8.36 -2.88
C THR A 64 -4.76 -9.88 -2.76
N LEU A 65 -5.71 -10.48 -2.04
CA LEU A 65 -5.86 -11.92 -1.94
C LEU A 65 -6.15 -12.55 -3.32
N CYS A 66 -7.07 -12.00 -4.10
CA CYS A 66 -7.32 -12.46 -5.47
C CYS A 66 -6.07 -12.40 -6.34
N CYS A 67 -5.27 -11.33 -6.20
CA CYS A 67 -4.00 -11.19 -6.90
C CYS A 67 -3.01 -12.29 -6.52
N PHE A 68 -2.90 -12.64 -5.24
CA PHE A 68 -2.05 -13.74 -4.76
C PHE A 68 -2.53 -15.10 -5.28
N LEU A 69 -3.84 -15.37 -5.26
CA LEU A 69 -4.39 -16.62 -5.78
C LEU A 69 -4.13 -16.76 -7.28
N LEU A 70 -4.43 -15.73 -8.07
CA LEU A 70 -4.13 -15.70 -9.51
C LEU A 70 -2.62 -15.81 -9.79
N GLY A 71 -1.79 -15.15 -8.98
CA GLY A 71 -0.34 -15.23 -9.05
C GLY A 71 0.18 -16.64 -8.75
N SER A 72 -0.47 -17.38 -7.84
CA SER A 72 -0.12 -18.77 -7.55
C SER A 72 -0.41 -19.70 -8.74
N PHE A 73 -1.56 -19.52 -9.42
CA PHE A 73 -1.85 -20.24 -10.67
C PHE A 73 -0.83 -19.91 -11.76
N MET A 74 -0.45 -18.64 -11.89
CA MET A 74 0.60 -18.22 -12.83
C MET A 74 1.93 -18.90 -12.49
N ALA A 75 2.31 -18.98 -11.21
CA ALA A 75 3.54 -19.63 -10.77
C ALA A 75 3.54 -21.14 -11.03
N ILE A 76 2.40 -21.83 -10.80
CA ILE A 76 2.24 -23.26 -11.11
C ILE A 76 2.31 -23.50 -12.62
N ALA A 77 1.63 -22.66 -13.42
CA ALA A 77 1.69 -22.75 -14.87
C ALA A 77 3.11 -22.50 -15.40
N ALA A 78 3.82 -21.51 -14.87
CA ALA A 78 5.23 -21.24 -15.20
C ALA A 78 6.15 -22.40 -14.78
N ALA A 79 5.96 -22.96 -13.59
CA ALA A 79 6.68 -24.14 -13.13
C ALA A 79 6.45 -25.33 -14.06
N SER A 80 5.22 -25.54 -14.54
CA SER A 80 4.97 -26.57 -15.54
C SER A 80 5.79 -26.30 -16.80
N LEU A 81 5.79 -25.07 -17.35
CA LEU A 81 6.43 -24.70 -18.61
C LEU A 81 7.96 -24.79 -18.58
N TRP A 82 8.59 -24.47 -17.45
CA TRP A 82 10.05 -24.37 -17.33
C TRP A 82 10.58 -25.20 -16.16
N PRO A 83 11.36 -26.27 -16.42
CA PRO A 83 11.93 -27.12 -15.36
C PRO A 83 12.75 -26.37 -14.29
N PRO A 84 13.58 -25.35 -14.63
CA PRO A 84 14.29 -24.58 -13.61
C PRO A 84 13.33 -23.83 -12.67
N VAL A 85 12.21 -23.35 -13.20
CA VAL A 85 11.16 -22.69 -12.41
C VAL A 85 10.45 -23.69 -11.52
N ALA A 86 10.19 -24.92 -12.00
CA ALA A 86 9.65 -25.99 -11.17
C ALA A 86 10.54 -26.29 -9.96
N GLN A 87 11.85 -26.42 -10.18
CA GLN A 87 12.82 -26.67 -9.10
C GLN A 87 12.85 -25.51 -8.10
N LEU A 88 12.83 -24.26 -8.59
CA LEU A 88 12.77 -23.08 -7.71
C LEU A 88 11.48 -23.06 -6.88
N VAL A 89 10.32 -23.23 -7.53
CA VAL A 89 9.00 -23.19 -6.85
C VAL A 89 8.90 -24.31 -5.81
N THR A 90 9.29 -25.53 -6.17
CA THR A 90 9.27 -26.68 -5.25
C THR A 90 10.23 -26.49 -4.07
N LYS A 91 11.44 -25.98 -4.31
CA LYS A 91 12.39 -25.63 -3.24
C LYS A 91 11.83 -24.58 -2.28
N LEU A 92 11.25 -23.51 -2.81
CA LEU A 92 10.62 -22.47 -1.99
C LEU A 92 9.43 -23.02 -1.19
N PHE A 93 8.64 -23.90 -1.81
CA PHE A 93 7.48 -24.50 -1.14
C PHE A 93 7.86 -25.52 -0.08
N GLN A 94 8.94 -26.29 -0.29
CA GLN A 94 9.53 -27.16 0.72
C GLN A 94 9.98 -26.37 1.95
N GLN A 95 10.58 -25.20 1.74
CA GLN A 95 11.00 -24.32 2.85
C GLN A 95 9.81 -23.70 3.60
N LEU A 96 8.73 -23.36 2.91
CA LEU A 96 7.56 -22.67 3.49
C LEU A 96 6.55 -23.62 4.13
N LEU A 97 6.28 -24.76 3.48
CA LEU A 97 5.15 -25.63 3.77
C LEU A 97 5.58 -27.09 3.56
N LEU A 98 6.49 -27.57 4.43
CA LEU A 98 7.11 -28.92 4.37
C LEU A 98 6.09 -30.02 4.02
N THR A 99 4.89 -29.96 4.60
CA THR A 99 3.84 -30.97 4.45
C THR A 99 3.16 -30.99 3.07
N SER A 100 3.15 -29.87 2.34
CA SER A 100 2.38 -29.72 1.09
C SER A 100 3.23 -29.69 -0.19
N ALA A 101 4.57 -29.68 -0.03
CA ALA A 101 5.51 -29.84 -1.14
C ALA A 101 5.25 -31.05 -2.06
N PRO A 102 4.98 -32.27 -1.56
CA PRO A 102 4.75 -33.42 -2.45
C PRO A 102 3.48 -33.24 -3.28
N LEU A 103 2.42 -32.65 -2.70
CA LEU A 103 1.18 -32.38 -3.44
C LEU A 103 1.39 -31.34 -4.55
N LEU A 104 2.22 -30.32 -4.31
CA LEU A 104 2.55 -29.37 -5.35
C LEU A 104 3.36 -30.02 -6.49
N GLN A 105 4.30 -30.91 -6.13
CA GLN A 105 5.09 -31.67 -7.11
C GLN A 105 4.20 -32.58 -7.97
N THR A 106 3.23 -33.27 -7.37
CA THR A 106 2.29 -34.11 -8.13
C THR A 106 1.42 -33.28 -9.07
N VAL A 107 0.92 -32.13 -8.63
CA VAL A 107 0.14 -31.22 -9.49
C VAL A 107 0.99 -30.69 -10.65
N ILE A 108 2.23 -30.28 -10.41
CA ILE A 108 3.13 -29.80 -11.47
C ILE A 108 3.47 -30.93 -12.45
N ALA A 109 3.75 -32.15 -11.95
CA ALA A 109 4.03 -33.31 -12.78
C ALA A 109 2.82 -33.69 -13.65
N GLU A 110 1.64 -33.76 -13.05
CA GLU A 110 0.38 -34.05 -13.74
C GLU A 110 0.07 -33.02 -14.83
N MET A 111 0.25 -31.72 -14.53
CA MET A 111 0.12 -30.67 -15.54
C MET A 111 1.17 -30.80 -16.65
N THR A 112 2.39 -31.20 -16.32
CA THR A 112 3.47 -31.31 -17.29
C THR A 112 3.24 -32.48 -18.25
N GLU A 113 2.74 -33.61 -17.74
CA GLU A 113 2.51 -34.84 -18.50
C GLU A 113 1.17 -34.84 -19.26
N LYS A 114 0.06 -34.49 -18.59
CA LYS A 114 -1.29 -34.65 -19.17
C LYS A 114 -1.75 -33.47 -20.02
N TRP A 115 -1.22 -32.27 -19.78
CA TRP A 115 -1.73 -31.06 -20.45
C TRP A 115 -0.90 -30.71 -21.67
N GLN A 116 -1.60 -30.41 -22.77
CA GLN A 116 -0.96 -29.90 -23.98
C GLN A 116 -0.24 -28.57 -23.71
N LEU A 117 0.90 -28.36 -24.37
CA LEU A 117 1.73 -27.16 -24.23
C LEU A 117 0.93 -25.85 -24.41
N ASN A 118 0.02 -25.81 -25.39
CA ASN A 118 -0.84 -24.65 -25.65
C ASN A 118 -1.73 -24.29 -24.45
N HIS A 119 -2.27 -25.28 -23.72
CA HIS A 119 -3.10 -25.03 -22.55
C HIS A 119 -2.30 -24.45 -21.38
N ARG A 120 -1.06 -24.93 -21.17
CA ARG A 120 -0.15 -24.42 -20.13
C ARG A 120 0.24 -22.96 -20.39
N TRP A 121 0.54 -22.61 -21.64
CA TRP A 121 0.80 -21.23 -22.05
C TRP A 121 -0.40 -20.32 -21.85
N TRP A 122 -1.59 -20.76 -22.26
CA TRP A 122 -2.82 -19.99 -22.06
C TRP A 122 -3.14 -19.76 -20.59
N LEU A 123 -3.00 -20.78 -19.73
CA LEU A 123 -3.14 -20.62 -18.29
C LEU A 123 -2.14 -19.59 -17.74
N PHE A 124 -0.86 -19.69 -18.10
CA PHE A 124 0.18 -18.75 -17.68
C PHE A 124 -0.16 -17.31 -18.09
N LEU A 125 -0.54 -17.09 -19.35
CA LEU A 125 -0.86 -15.76 -19.87
C LEU A 125 -2.13 -15.19 -19.24
N ILE A 126 -3.22 -15.96 -19.18
CA ILE A 126 -4.50 -15.48 -18.60
C ILE A 126 -4.32 -15.16 -17.13
N SER A 127 -3.72 -16.06 -16.34
CA SER A 127 -3.51 -15.83 -14.91
C SER A 127 -2.54 -14.68 -14.63
N GLY A 128 -1.48 -14.54 -15.42
CA GLY A 128 -0.53 -13.43 -15.33
C GLY A 128 -1.17 -12.08 -15.65
N VAL A 129 -1.89 -11.98 -16.77
CA VAL A 129 -2.60 -10.74 -17.17
C VAL A 129 -3.70 -10.40 -16.17
N ALA A 130 -4.47 -11.39 -15.70
CA ALA A 130 -5.51 -11.19 -14.68
C ALA A 130 -4.91 -10.72 -13.35
N SER A 131 -3.85 -11.38 -12.86
CA SER A 131 -3.17 -11.00 -11.62
C SER A 131 -2.62 -9.57 -11.71
N LEU A 132 -1.92 -9.23 -12.80
CA LEU A 132 -1.38 -7.89 -13.01
C LEU A 132 -2.50 -6.83 -13.14
N GLY A 133 -3.58 -7.16 -13.83
CA GLY A 133 -4.76 -6.30 -13.97
C GLY A 133 -5.41 -6.00 -12.61
N VAL A 134 -5.61 -7.03 -11.78
CA VAL A 134 -6.12 -6.89 -10.41
C VAL A 134 -5.15 -6.07 -9.55
N TRP A 135 -3.85 -6.33 -9.62
CA TRP A 135 -2.84 -5.57 -8.88
C TRP A 135 -2.86 -4.08 -9.24
N CYS A 136 -2.92 -3.76 -10.54
CA CYS A 136 -3.02 -2.38 -11.01
C CYS A 136 -4.28 -1.67 -10.48
N LYS A 137 -5.42 -2.38 -10.43
CA LYS A 137 -6.67 -1.86 -9.86
C LYS A 137 -6.55 -1.63 -8.36
N VAL A 138 -5.96 -2.57 -7.62
CA VAL A 138 -5.73 -2.45 -6.17
C VAL A 138 -4.84 -1.24 -5.86
N VAL A 139 -3.71 -1.10 -6.56
CA VAL A 139 -2.79 0.03 -6.39
C VAL A 139 -3.47 1.34 -6.79
N GLY A 140 -4.18 1.38 -7.91
CA GLY A 140 -4.91 2.57 -8.36
C GLY A 140 -6.01 3.02 -7.39
N LEU A 141 -6.80 2.08 -6.88
CA LEU A 141 -7.83 2.34 -5.86
C LEU A 141 -7.20 2.86 -4.57
N THR A 142 -6.10 2.26 -4.14
CA THR A 142 -5.33 2.70 -2.97
C THR A 142 -4.82 4.13 -3.15
N GLN A 143 -4.20 4.43 -4.30
CA GLN A 143 -3.73 5.77 -4.63
C GLN A 143 -4.87 6.78 -4.68
N GLN A 144 -6.02 6.40 -5.24
CA GLN A 144 -7.20 7.26 -5.30
C GLN A 144 -7.75 7.57 -3.91
N ILE A 145 -7.85 6.58 -3.01
CA ILE A 145 -8.32 6.76 -1.63
C ILE A 145 -7.37 7.62 -0.80
N ILE A 146 -6.06 7.45 -1.00
CA ILE A 146 -5.06 8.27 -0.30
C ILE A 146 -5.05 9.69 -0.88
N ARG A 147 -5.25 9.86 -2.19
CA ARG A 147 -5.23 11.17 -2.85
C ARG A 147 -6.50 11.97 -2.60
N SER A 148 -7.66 11.35 -2.70
CA SER A 148 -8.91 11.99 -2.35
C SER A 148 -8.99 12.05 -0.83
N ASP A 149 -9.55 13.11 -0.25
CA ASP A 149 -9.75 13.21 1.19
C ASP A 149 -10.92 12.31 1.60
N GLY A 150 -10.82 11.03 1.26
CA GLY A 150 -11.80 9.97 1.48
C GLY A 150 -13.13 10.10 0.73
N ASP A 151 -13.43 11.22 0.09
CA ASP A 151 -14.51 11.29 -0.90
C ASP A 151 -14.06 10.59 -2.18
N LEU A 152 -14.74 9.50 -2.51
CA LEU A 152 -14.55 8.80 -3.77
C LEU A 152 -15.17 9.67 -4.86
N ALA A 153 -14.53 10.80 -5.20
CA ALA A 153 -15.04 11.75 -6.19
C ALA A 153 -15.24 11.00 -7.51
N SER A 154 -16.50 10.66 -7.77
CA SER A 154 -17.01 9.85 -8.88
C SER A 154 -16.83 10.51 -10.25
N HIS A 155 -16.24 11.70 -10.32
CA HIS A 155 -16.23 12.55 -11.51
C HIS A 155 -14.86 12.89 -12.10
N LEU A 156 -13.74 12.45 -11.50
CA LEU A 156 -12.44 12.63 -12.15
C LEU A 156 -12.13 11.44 -13.05
N ILE A 157 -12.37 11.63 -14.35
CA ILE A 157 -11.83 10.76 -15.40
C ILE A 157 -10.30 10.73 -15.23
N PRO A 158 -9.69 9.57 -14.98
CA PRO A 158 -8.26 9.50 -14.73
C PRO A 158 -7.52 9.90 -16.00
N THR A 159 -6.75 10.99 -15.91
CA THR A 159 -5.86 11.45 -16.98
C THR A 159 -4.89 10.34 -17.39
N LEU A 160 -4.46 10.32 -18.67
CA LEU A 160 -3.51 9.32 -19.17
C LEU A 160 -2.24 9.27 -18.30
N ARG A 161 -1.76 10.44 -17.86
CA ARG A 161 -0.62 10.59 -16.95
C ARG A 161 -0.86 9.87 -15.61
N GLN A 162 -2.07 9.90 -15.08
CA GLN A 162 -2.39 9.19 -13.84
C GLN A 162 -2.35 7.67 -14.04
N ARG A 163 -2.90 7.18 -15.17
CA ARG A 163 -2.88 5.75 -15.51
C ARG A 163 -1.45 5.22 -15.65
N THR A 164 -0.57 5.95 -16.34
CA THR A 164 0.84 5.54 -16.48
C THR A 164 1.58 5.56 -15.15
N THR A 165 1.34 6.56 -14.30
CA THR A 165 1.94 6.57 -12.95
C THR A 165 1.44 5.42 -12.08
N THR A 166 0.15 5.06 -12.15
CA THR A 166 -0.39 3.92 -11.42
C THR A 166 0.22 2.61 -11.91
N GLY A 167 0.33 2.41 -13.23
CA GLY A 167 0.97 1.22 -13.80
C GLY A 167 2.44 1.07 -13.38
N LEU A 168 3.22 2.15 -13.49
CA LEU A 168 4.63 2.15 -13.07
C LEU A 168 4.78 1.86 -11.58
N VAL A 169 3.94 2.47 -10.73
CA VAL A 169 3.97 2.23 -9.29
C VAL A 169 3.53 0.81 -8.98
N ALA A 170 2.53 0.26 -9.68
CA ALA A 170 2.08 -1.11 -9.50
C ALA A 170 3.19 -2.12 -9.85
N ILE A 171 3.90 -1.91 -10.96
CA ILE A 171 5.04 -2.74 -11.34
C ILE A 171 6.16 -2.62 -10.30
N ALA A 172 6.49 -1.39 -9.87
CA ALA A 172 7.52 -1.17 -8.87
C ALA A 172 7.17 -1.81 -7.52
N THR A 173 5.93 -1.69 -7.05
CA THR A 173 5.49 -2.33 -5.80
C THR A 173 5.45 -3.85 -5.93
N ALA A 174 5.02 -4.39 -7.08
CA ALA A 174 5.08 -5.83 -7.33
C ALA A 174 6.53 -6.34 -7.28
N ALA A 175 7.45 -5.68 -7.97
CA ALA A 175 8.87 -6.02 -7.96
C ALA A 175 9.47 -5.95 -6.55
N LEU A 176 9.15 -4.90 -5.78
CA LEU A 176 9.60 -4.78 -4.40
C LEU A 176 9.00 -5.85 -3.48
N THR A 177 7.73 -6.23 -3.67
CA THR A 177 7.12 -7.33 -2.89
C THR A 177 7.75 -8.68 -3.22
N LEU A 178 8.05 -8.93 -4.50
CA LEU A 178 8.76 -10.14 -4.92
C LEU A 178 10.20 -10.15 -4.39
N LEU A 179 10.87 -9.00 -4.38
CA LEU A 179 12.20 -8.87 -3.79
C LEU A 179 12.16 -9.08 -2.27
N ALA A 180 11.16 -8.52 -1.57
CA ALA A 180 10.96 -8.75 -0.14
C ALA A 180 10.74 -10.23 0.17
N ALA A 181 9.85 -10.90 -0.60
CA ALA A 181 9.63 -12.34 -0.49
C ALA A 181 10.91 -13.13 -0.79
N GLY A 182 11.62 -12.80 -1.88
CA GLY A 182 12.88 -13.44 -2.25
C GLY A 182 13.96 -13.29 -1.18
N VAL A 183 14.10 -12.10 -0.59
CA VAL A 183 15.01 -11.86 0.55
C VAL A 183 14.60 -12.70 1.76
N LEU A 184 13.31 -12.78 2.07
CA LEU A 184 12.85 -13.59 3.21
C LEU A 184 13.07 -15.09 3.00
N LEU A 185 12.95 -15.58 1.75
CA LEU A 185 13.01 -17.00 1.39
C LEU A 185 14.42 -17.49 1.05
N ILE A 186 15.20 -16.72 0.30
CA ILE A 186 16.50 -17.14 -0.24
C ILE A 186 17.65 -16.82 0.71
N ALA A 187 17.52 -15.80 1.57
CA ALA A 187 18.64 -15.28 2.35
C ALA A 187 19.15 -16.20 3.47
N LEU A 188 18.66 -17.43 3.62
CA LEU A 188 19.33 -18.44 4.43
C LEU A 188 19.36 -19.81 3.74
N PRO A 189 20.53 -20.31 3.33
CA PRO A 189 20.72 -21.74 3.25
C PRO A 189 20.72 -22.30 4.70
N GLU A 190 19.94 -23.36 4.93
CA GLU A 190 19.89 -24.12 6.20
C GLU A 190 21.30 -24.52 6.68
N SER A 191 22.26 -24.65 5.76
CA SER A 191 23.67 -24.92 6.04
C SER A 191 24.37 -23.89 6.92
N MET A 192 23.86 -22.66 7.04
CA MET A 192 24.41 -21.68 7.99
C MET A 192 23.81 -21.76 9.40
N GLN A 193 22.71 -22.50 9.59
CA GLN A 193 22.09 -22.72 10.90
C GLN A 193 22.60 -24.00 11.58
N GLU A 194 23.00 -25.02 10.80
CA GLU A 194 23.52 -26.27 11.36
C GLU A 194 24.97 -26.18 11.88
N SER A 195 25.75 -25.18 11.45
CA SER A 195 27.11 -24.94 11.99
C SER A 195 27.12 -23.93 13.14
N ALA A 196 26.09 -23.97 13.99
CA ALA A 196 26.18 -23.36 15.31
C ALA A 196 27.05 -24.25 16.22
N GLU A 197 28.36 -24.27 15.95
CA GLU A 197 29.29 -24.51 17.05
C GLU A 197 28.94 -23.51 18.16
N VAL A 198 29.02 -23.92 19.44
CA VAL A 198 28.64 -23.14 20.64
C VAL A 198 29.55 -21.91 20.87
N SER A 199 30.23 -21.44 19.82
CA SER A 199 31.09 -20.28 19.80
C SER A 199 30.29 -18.99 19.77
N VAL A 200 30.74 -18.00 20.56
CA VAL A 200 30.22 -16.62 20.59
C VAL A 200 30.17 -16.02 19.18
N LEU A 201 31.12 -16.37 18.31
CA LEU A 201 31.17 -15.92 16.93
C LEU A 201 29.97 -16.41 16.11
N GLY A 202 29.49 -17.63 16.38
CA GLY A 202 28.30 -18.20 15.75
C GLY A 202 27.04 -17.42 16.08
N LEU A 203 26.85 -17.06 17.36
CA LEU A 203 25.73 -16.25 17.83
C LEU A 203 25.74 -14.84 17.22
N ILE A 204 26.89 -14.16 17.19
CA ILE A 204 27.02 -12.83 16.60
C ILE A 204 26.69 -12.88 15.10
N ARG A 205 27.21 -13.88 14.37
CA ARG A 205 26.91 -14.09 12.95
C ARG A 205 25.41 -14.33 12.72
N GLN A 206 24.78 -15.17 13.54
CA GLN A 206 23.35 -15.46 13.44
C GLN A 206 22.49 -14.20 13.69
N LEU A 207 22.79 -13.44 14.74
CA LEU A 207 22.09 -12.19 15.05
C LEU A 207 22.27 -11.14 13.94
N LEU A 208 23.49 -11.03 13.38
CA LEU A 208 23.77 -10.12 12.27
C LEU A 208 22.96 -10.49 11.03
N VAL A 209 22.97 -11.77 10.63
CA VAL A 209 22.22 -12.26 9.46
C VAL A 209 20.71 -12.10 9.66
N GLN A 210 20.20 -12.46 10.83
CA GLN A 210 18.79 -12.30 11.15
C GLN A 210 18.38 -10.83 11.19
N GLY A 211 19.17 -9.97 11.83
CA GLY A 211 18.95 -8.53 11.88
C GLY A 211 18.97 -7.88 10.50
N LEU A 212 19.93 -8.25 9.65
CA LEU A 212 20.02 -7.75 8.28
C LEU A 212 18.82 -8.20 7.44
N ARG A 213 18.37 -9.45 7.59
CA ARG A 213 17.19 -9.98 6.90
C ARG A 213 15.93 -9.19 7.24
N TRP A 214 15.65 -9.01 8.53
CA TRP A 214 14.48 -8.24 8.97
C TRP A 214 14.58 -6.77 8.60
N SER A 215 15.78 -6.19 8.64
CA SER A 215 16.02 -4.81 8.21
C SER A 215 15.77 -4.63 6.71
N LEU A 216 16.23 -5.57 5.87
CA LEU A 216 16.03 -5.53 4.43
C LEU A 216 14.54 -5.75 4.07
N ALA A 217 13.86 -6.68 4.74
CA ALA A 217 12.42 -6.87 4.59
C ALA A 217 11.62 -5.63 5.03
N ALA A 218 11.93 -5.03 6.18
CA ALA A 218 11.29 -3.81 6.63
C ALA A 218 11.54 -2.63 5.67
N SER A 219 12.78 -2.49 5.17
CA SER A 219 13.17 -1.44 4.24
C SER A 219 12.44 -1.54 2.90
N THR A 220 12.31 -2.75 2.35
CA THR A 220 11.60 -2.98 1.06
C THR A 220 10.11 -2.66 1.17
N ILE A 221 9.48 -3.00 2.30
CA ILE A 221 8.08 -2.66 2.57
C ILE A 221 7.91 -1.16 2.81
N ALA A 222 8.79 -0.55 3.60
CA ALA A 222 8.81 0.89 3.81
C ALA A 222 8.99 1.65 2.49
N LEU A 223 9.88 1.19 1.61
CA LEU A 223 10.06 1.76 0.28
C LEU A 223 8.79 1.62 -0.57
N SER A 224 8.15 0.44 -0.53
CA SER A 224 6.89 0.20 -1.25
C SER A 224 5.80 1.16 -0.80
N TYR A 225 5.60 1.32 0.51
CA TYR A 225 4.61 2.25 1.08
C TYR A 225 4.97 3.71 0.81
N GLY A 226 6.26 4.07 0.93
CA GLY A 226 6.76 5.39 0.59
C GLY A 226 6.52 5.77 -0.86
N LEU A 227 6.77 4.86 -1.80
CA LEU A 227 6.44 5.05 -3.23
C LEU A 227 4.95 5.22 -3.45
N LEU A 228 4.12 4.43 -2.77
CA LEU A 228 2.66 4.50 -2.83
C LEU A 228 2.16 5.86 -2.32
N TYR A 229 2.66 6.33 -1.18
CA TYR A 229 2.30 7.64 -0.64
C TYR A 229 2.80 8.78 -1.51
N ARG A 230 4.05 8.72 -1.99
CA ARG A 230 4.65 9.75 -2.83
C ARG A 230 3.91 9.92 -4.15
N SER A 231 3.53 8.80 -4.78
CA SER A 231 2.76 8.81 -6.03
C SER A 231 1.31 9.24 -5.85
N SER A 232 0.74 9.04 -4.65
CA SER A 232 -0.62 9.48 -4.32
C SER A 232 -0.73 11.00 -4.08
N GLN A 233 0.38 11.69 -3.81
CA GLN A 233 0.36 13.14 -3.54
C GLN A 233 -0.04 13.95 -4.78
N LYS A 234 -0.84 15.01 -4.55
CA LYS A 234 -1.10 16.03 -5.57
C LYS A 234 0.20 16.80 -5.86
N PRO A 235 0.45 17.29 -7.10
CA PRO A 235 1.67 18.03 -7.43
C PRO A 235 1.98 19.21 -6.50
N SER A 236 0.93 19.92 -6.05
CA SER A 236 1.03 21.04 -5.10
C SER A 236 1.50 20.61 -3.69
N ALA A 237 1.34 19.34 -3.32
CA ALA A 237 1.66 18.79 -2.00
C ALA A 237 2.97 17.98 -1.98
N ARG A 238 3.81 18.06 -3.03
CA ARG A 238 5.01 17.23 -3.20
C ARG A 238 6.13 17.49 -2.18
N SER A 239 6.06 18.56 -1.39
CA SER A 239 6.98 18.79 -0.27
C SER A 239 6.56 18.09 1.02
N THR A 240 5.38 17.47 1.05
CA THR A 240 4.83 16.89 2.28
C THR A 240 5.66 15.68 2.74
N PRO A 241 6.14 15.63 3.99
CA PRO A 241 6.87 14.48 4.52
C PRO A 241 6.00 13.22 4.49
N VAL A 242 6.48 12.16 3.82
CA VAL A 242 5.81 10.85 3.74
C VAL A 242 6.31 9.85 4.79
N LEU A 243 7.48 10.14 5.37
CA LEU A 243 8.18 9.27 6.31
C LEU A 243 7.33 8.83 7.52
N PRO A 244 6.60 9.73 8.23
CA PRO A 244 5.95 9.33 9.49
C PRO A 244 4.86 8.27 9.28
N GLY A 245 4.06 8.41 8.23
CA GLY A 245 3.05 7.42 7.83
C GLY A 245 3.66 6.13 7.30
N THR A 246 4.79 6.20 6.58
CA THR A 246 5.53 5.02 6.12
C THR A 246 6.02 4.19 7.30
N VAL A 247 6.69 4.83 8.27
CA VAL A 247 7.18 4.14 9.48
C VAL A 247 6.02 3.53 10.26
N PHE A 248 4.92 4.28 10.44
CA PHE A 248 3.73 3.78 11.11
C PHE A 248 3.13 2.54 10.41
N ALA A 249 2.91 2.61 9.10
CA ALA A 249 2.33 1.51 8.34
C ALA A 249 3.24 0.28 8.31
N THR A 250 4.56 0.47 8.15
CA THR A 250 5.54 -0.64 8.19
C THR A 250 5.60 -1.28 9.58
N ALA A 251 5.57 -0.50 10.66
CA ALA A 251 5.54 -1.03 12.02
C ALA A 251 4.28 -1.88 12.26
N LEU A 252 3.11 -1.38 11.83
CA LEU A 252 1.85 -2.11 11.97
C LEU A 252 1.84 -3.40 11.12
N TRP A 253 2.44 -3.36 9.92
CA TRP A 253 2.64 -4.55 9.10
C TRP A 253 3.51 -5.58 9.81
N LEU A 254 4.66 -5.18 10.36
CA LEU A 254 5.59 -6.08 11.08
C LEU A 254 4.93 -6.73 12.29
N VAL A 255 4.22 -5.94 13.10
CA VAL A 255 3.48 -6.45 14.27
C VAL A 255 2.42 -7.45 13.84
N THR A 256 1.68 -7.15 12.76
CA THR A 256 0.65 -8.04 12.22
C THR A 256 1.26 -9.34 11.68
N SER A 257 2.40 -9.28 10.99
CA SER A 257 3.13 -10.47 10.53
C SER A 257 3.64 -11.33 11.68
N MET A 258 4.14 -10.73 12.77
CA MET A 258 4.56 -11.46 13.97
C MET A 258 3.39 -12.15 14.67
N LEU A 259 2.27 -11.45 14.84
CA LEU A 259 1.04 -12.01 15.39
C LEU A 259 0.52 -13.17 14.54
N LEU A 260 0.47 -12.98 13.22
CA LEU A 260 0.02 -14.01 12.28
C LEU A 260 0.90 -15.26 12.37
N LYS A 261 2.24 -15.08 12.42
CA LYS A 261 3.18 -16.17 12.60
C LYS A 261 2.91 -16.94 13.90
N HIS A 262 2.81 -16.23 15.02
CA HIS A 262 2.56 -16.85 16.32
C HIS A 262 1.23 -17.63 16.37
N HIS A 263 0.18 -17.06 15.78
CA HIS A 263 -1.11 -17.75 15.68
C HIS A 263 -1.06 -18.98 14.78
N LEU A 264 -0.37 -18.92 13.64
CA LEU A 264 -0.21 -20.07 12.74
C LEU A 264 0.55 -21.21 13.43
N GLU A 265 1.60 -20.91 14.20
CA GLU A 265 2.36 -21.90 14.99
C GLU A 265 1.52 -22.55 16.10
N THR A 266 0.54 -21.82 16.65
CA THR A 266 -0.38 -22.37 17.66
C THR A 266 -1.49 -23.23 17.02
N LEU A 267 -1.85 -22.93 15.76
CA LEU A 267 -2.87 -23.67 15.02
C LEU A 267 -2.33 -24.98 14.44
N THR A 268 -1.06 -25.05 14.06
CA THR A 268 -0.43 -26.31 13.59
C THR A 268 -0.46 -27.42 14.65
N SER A 269 -0.49 -27.08 15.94
CA SER A 269 -0.60 -28.07 17.02
C SER A 269 -2.01 -28.64 17.19
N HIS A 270 -3.02 -28.08 16.53
CA HIS A 270 -4.43 -28.50 16.63
C HIS A 270 -4.94 -29.00 15.26
N HIS A 271 -4.71 -30.28 14.97
CA HIS A 271 -4.98 -30.93 13.67
C HIS A 271 -6.40 -30.71 13.09
N TRP A 272 -7.43 -30.43 13.90
CA TRP A 272 -8.81 -30.25 13.42
C TRP A 272 -9.14 -28.83 12.95
N LEU A 273 -8.37 -27.81 13.35
CA LEU A 273 -8.55 -26.42 12.93
C LEU A 273 -7.74 -26.07 11.66
N PHE A 274 -6.87 -26.97 11.22
CA PHE A 274 -5.95 -26.78 10.09
C PHE A 274 -6.63 -27.01 8.72
N SER A 275 -7.83 -26.47 8.54
CA SER A 275 -8.43 -26.41 7.21
C SER A 275 -7.76 -25.30 6.39
N ALA A 276 -7.67 -25.49 5.07
CA ALA A 276 -7.24 -24.44 4.15
C ALA A 276 -8.07 -23.14 4.35
N GLY A 277 -9.33 -23.29 4.75
CA GLY A 277 -10.23 -22.18 5.09
C GLY A 277 -9.72 -21.34 6.26
N SER A 278 -9.33 -21.94 7.38
CA SER A 278 -8.84 -21.21 8.56
C SER A 278 -7.58 -20.38 8.25
N THR A 279 -6.63 -20.97 7.52
CA THR A 279 -5.40 -20.29 7.10
C THR A 279 -5.71 -19.13 6.16
N LEU A 280 -6.64 -19.35 5.22
CA LEU A 280 -7.11 -18.30 4.30
C LEU A 280 -7.80 -17.16 5.04
N THR A 281 -8.68 -17.45 6.00
CA THR A 281 -9.37 -16.45 6.81
C THR A 281 -8.38 -15.64 7.64
N LEU A 282 -7.44 -16.30 8.32
CA LEU A 282 -6.45 -15.61 9.13
C LEU A 282 -5.50 -14.76 8.26
N GLY A 283 -5.10 -15.27 7.10
CA GLY A 283 -4.35 -14.52 6.09
C GLY A 283 -5.11 -13.30 5.59
N LEU A 284 -6.42 -13.42 5.34
CA LEU A 284 -7.26 -12.30 4.91
C LEU A 284 -7.41 -11.25 6.02
N ILE A 285 -7.53 -11.65 7.29
CA ILE A 285 -7.54 -10.74 8.44
C ILE A 285 -6.19 -10.01 8.53
N GLY A 286 -5.07 -10.72 8.38
CA GLY A 286 -3.74 -10.11 8.35
C GLY A 286 -3.60 -9.09 7.23
N LEU A 287 -4.00 -9.44 6.00
CA LEU A 287 -4.03 -8.53 4.87
C LEU A 287 -4.92 -7.31 5.13
N TYR A 288 -6.09 -7.51 5.75
CA TYR A 288 -7.00 -6.43 6.13
C TYR A 288 -6.38 -5.43 7.12
N VAL A 289 -5.72 -5.92 8.16
CA VAL A 289 -5.03 -5.04 9.13
C VAL A 289 -3.89 -4.29 8.45
N CYS A 290 -3.14 -4.94 7.57
CA CYS A 290 -2.07 -4.32 6.81
C CYS A 290 -2.57 -3.23 5.85
N THR A 291 -3.65 -3.49 5.10
CA THR A 291 -4.23 -2.48 4.18
C THR A 291 -4.88 -1.33 4.93
N LEU A 292 -5.52 -1.60 6.07
CA LEU A 292 -6.01 -0.56 6.96
C LEU A 292 -4.85 0.30 7.48
N GLY A 293 -3.77 -0.33 7.95
CA GLY A 293 -2.56 0.35 8.38
C GLY A 293 -1.95 1.24 7.32
N LEU A 294 -1.91 0.75 6.08
CA LEU A 294 -1.49 1.53 4.91
C LEU A 294 -2.38 2.77 4.71
N LEU A 295 -3.70 2.64 4.76
CA LEU A 295 -4.63 3.78 4.60
C LEU A 295 -4.49 4.79 5.74
N LEU A 296 -4.38 4.29 6.98
CA LEU A 296 -4.17 5.11 8.17
C LEU A 296 -2.84 5.86 8.09
N GLY A 297 -1.75 5.23 7.67
CA GLY A 297 -0.46 5.88 7.47
C GLY A 297 -0.51 6.99 6.41
N GLY A 298 -1.24 6.78 5.32
CA GLY A 298 -1.45 7.81 4.30
C GLY A 298 -2.17 9.05 4.84
N GLN A 299 -3.11 8.85 5.77
CA GLN A 299 -3.88 9.94 6.40
C GLN A 299 -3.14 10.59 7.54
N TYR A 300 -2.36 9.81 8.28
CA TYR A 300 -1.41 10.33 9.26
C TYR A 300 -0.43 11.31 8.60
N ASN A 301 0.09 11.00 7.40
CA ASN A 301 0.93 11.94 6.64
C ASN A 301 0.23 13.28 6.35
N LYS A 302 -1.07 13.26 6.00
CA LYS A 302 -1.85 14.49 5.77
C LYS A 302 -2.07 15.29 7.05
N LEU A 303 -2.44 14.59 8.14
CA LEU A 303 -2.66 15.22 9.44
C LEU A 303 -1.39 15.88 9.96
N VAL A 304 -0.25 15.17 9.91
CA VAL A 304 1.05 15.72 10.30
C VAL A 304 1.36 17.00 9.52
N ASN A 305 1.09 17.03 8.21
CA ASN A 305 1.30 18.22 7.39
C ASN A 305 0.36 19.39 7.76
N ARG A 306 -0.85 19.09 8.23
CA ARG A 306 -1.83 20.12 8.66
C ARG A 306 -1.44 20.75 9.99
N TYR A 307 -0.95 19.96 10.95
CA TYR A 307 -0.52 20.45 12.26
C TYR A 307 0.89 21.06 12.23
N PHE A 308 1.76 20.56 11.36
CA PHE A 308 3.12 21.01 11.17
C PHE A 308 3.36 21.36 9.71
N PRO A 309 2.70 22.41 9.18
CA PRO A 309 2.98 22.86 7.83
C PRO A 309 4.48 23.18 7.77
N GLN A 310 5.21 22.49 6.88
CA GLN A 310 6.54 22.96 6.54
C GLN A 310 6.35 24.33 5.93
N SER A 311 6.92 25.36 6.56
CA SER A 311 7.00 26.69 6.01
C SER A 311 7.47 26.54 4.57
N ARG A 312 6.59 26.85 3.60
CA ARG A 312 7.01 27.07 2.22
C ARG A 312 8.23 27.96 2.35
N SER A 313 9.39 27.47 1.89
CA SER A 313 10.59 28.28 1.79
C SER A 313 10.16 29.64 1.27
N ALA A 314 10.48 30.68 2.04
CA ALA A 314 10.20 32.09 1.79
C ALA A 314 10.98 32.57 0.54
N GLN A 315 10.75 31.89 -0.57
CA GLN A 315 11.52 31.96 -1.80
C GLN A 315 10.60 32.21 -3.00
N SER A 316 9.29 32.32 -2.76
CA SER A 316 8.37 33.01 -3.67
C SER A 316 8.29 34.52 -3.40
N SER A 317 8.90 35.02 -2.31
CA SER A 317 8.98 36.46 -1.98
C SER A 317 10.22 37.16 -2.52
N SER A 318 10.84 36.60 -3.58
CA SER A 318 11.64 37.40 -4.53
C SER A 318 10.83 37.76 -5.78
N GLN A 319 9.50 37.55 -5.78
CA GLN A 319 8.65 38.44 -6.56
C GLN A 319 8.77 39.80 -5.87
N GLY A 320 9.37 40.75 -6.58
CA GLY A 320 9.45 42.14 -6.15
C GLY A 320 8.08 42.70 -5.76
N PRO A 321 8.03 43.95 -5.27
CA PRO A 321 6.76 44.59 -4.93
C PRO A 321 5.73 44.34 -6.05
N PRO A 322 4.46 44.07 -5.69
CA PRO A 322 3.41 43.84 -6.69
C PRO A 322 3.52 44.93 -7.76
N PRO A 323 3.47 44.58 -9.06
CA PRO A 323 3.59 45.57 -10.12
C PRO A 323 2.65 46.73 -9.79
N SER A 324 3.21 47.94 -9.71
CA SER A 324 2.40 49.14 -9.51
C SER A 324 1.31 49.16 -10.59
N PHE A 325 0.13 49.67 -10.25
CA PHE A 325 -1.01 49.77 -11.19
C PHE A 325 -0.64 50.44 -12.53
N GLU A 326 0.46 51.20 -12.57
CA GLU A 326 1.03 51.84 -13.75
C GLU A 326 1.45 50.84 -14.85
N SER A 327 1.84 49.60 -14.52
CA SER A 327 2.25 48.62 -15.52
C SER A 327 1.07 47.97 -16.28
N PHE A 328 -0.17 48.29 -15.92
CA PHE A 328 -1.38 47.84 -16.63
C PHE A 328 -1.91 48.84 -17.66
N THR A 329 -1.12 49.85 -18.03
CA THR A 329 -1.50 50.73 -19.15
C THR A 329 -1.43 49.93 -20.46
N ILE A 330 -2.61 49.58 -20.97
CA ILE A 330 -2.78 48.93 -22.28
C ILE A 330 -2.18 49.87 -23.33
N PRO A 331 -1.18 49.44 -24.11
CA PRO A 331 -0.65 50.27 -25.19
C PRO A 331 -1.77 50.50 -26.21
N LYS A 332 -2.18 51.76 -26.36
CA LYS A 332 -3.10 52.17 -27.43
C LYS A 332 -2.43 51.81 -28.76
N ARG A 333 -2.97 50.83 -29.47
CA ARG A 333 -2.55 50.55 -30.85
C ARG A 333 -2.87 51.79 -31.69
N PRO A 334 -1.91 52.35 -32.44
CA PRO A 334 -2.24 53.36 -33.43
C PRO A 334 -3.09 52.69 -34.52
N TYR A 335 -4.26 53.25 -34.79
CA TYR A 335 -5.00 52.94 -36.01
C TYR A 335 -4.15 53.41 -37.20
N ARG A 336 -3.73 52.46 -38.04
CA ARG A 336 -3.22 52.72 -39.38
C ARG A 336 -3.93 51.81 -40.35
#